data_AF-A0A6B2FYV6-F1
#
_entry.id   AF-A0A6B2FYV6-F1
#
_cell.length_a   1.000
_cell.length_b   1.000
_cell.length_c   1.000
_cell.angle_alpha   90.00
_cell.angle_beta   90.00
_cell.angle_gamma   90.00
#
_symmetry.space_group_name_H-M   'P 1'
#
loop_
_entity.id
_entity.type
_entity.pdbx_description
1 polymer ?
#
loop_
_entity_poly.entity_id
_entity_poly.type
_entity_poly.pdbx_seq_one_letter_code
_entity_poly.pdbx_strand_id
1 'polypeptide(L)'
;DCNADGYVTNIYTIAIGAISGDGSQTSYSESCASMLAVTLSGSSINDSSKYEFVTTDMDNQCIEKFSGTSSAASVATGVIALMLQSNPLLTWRDVQYLIVETSIITNPTNPGWTRNGVGKWFNPLYGFGKLDAFTLVDRAYHWETVKNQKKCRAQTRNGPWHMFFQFN
;
A
#
# COMPACT_ATOMS: atom_id res chain seq x y z
N ASP A 1 2.51 14.00 6.84
CA ASP A 1 2.92 13.66 5.46
C ASP A 1 3.95 12.58 5.60
N CYS A 2 3.63 11.37 5.12
CA CYS A 2 4.50 10.22 5.31
C CYS A 2 5.74 10.23 4.43
N ASN A 3 5.91 11.22 3.54
CA ASN A 3 7.19 11.43 2.84
C ASN A 3 8.32 11.90 3.77
N ALA A 4 8.00 12.38 4.98
CA ALA A 4 9.00 12.76 5.98
C ALA A 4 9.51 11.55 6.81
N ASP A 5 8.92 10.35 6.60
CA ASP A 5 9.33 9.12 7.27
C ASP A 5 10.21 8.26 6.34
N GLY A 6 11.48 8.09 6.72
CA GLY A 6 12.48 7.31 5.99
C GLY A 6 12.16 5.81 5.89
N TYR A 7 11.33 5.26 6.78
CA TYR A 7 10.89 3.87 6.72
C TYR A 7 9.79 3.67 5.69
N VAL A 8 8.84 4.61 5.63
CA VAL A 8 7.69 4.57 4.70
C VAL A 8 8.14 4.91 3.27
N THR A 9 9.07 5.84 3.11
CA THR A 9 9.62 6.23 1.79
C THR A 9 10.65 5.27 1.22
N ASN A 10 11.04 4.25 1.98
CA ASN A 10 12.00 3.25 1.53
C ASN A 10 11.34 2.30 0.51
N ILE A 11 11.96 2.14 -0.67
CA ILE A 11 11.46 1.25 -1.73
C ILE A 11 11.35 -0.22 -1.31
N TYR A 12 12.05 -0.62 -0.25
CA TYR A 12 12.00 -1.98 0.29
C TYR A 12 10.85 -2.20 1.27
N THR A 13 10.11 -1.14 1.62
CA THR A 13 8.94 -1.19 2.48
C THR A 13 7.67 -1.06 1.64
N ILE A 14 6.63 -1.82 1.99
CA ILE A 14 5.29 -1.65 1.42
C ILE A 14 4.52 -0.70 2.33
N ALA A 15 4.32 0.54 1.87
CA ALA A 15 3.56 1.54 2.61
C ALA A 15 2.05 1.29 2.50
N ILE A 16 1.40 1.07 3.64
CA ILE A 16 -0.04 0.79 3.75
C ILE A 16 -0.73 1.89 4.57
N GLY A 17 -1.71 2.55 3.96
CA GLY A 17 -2.60 3.49 4.67
C GLY A 17 -3.87 2.83 5.21
N ALA A 18 -4.66 3.61 5.95
CA ALA A 18 -5.85 3.12 6.65
C ALA A 18 -7.15 3.77 6.16
N ILE A 19 -8.12 2.94 5.78
CA ILE A 19 -9.48 3.35 5.43
C ILE A 19 -10.51 2.83 6.43
N SER A 20 -11.62 3.56 6.54
CA SER A 20 -12.80 3.17 7.31
C SER A 20 -13.67 2.18 6.52
N GLY A 21 -14.70 1.63 7.17
CA GLY A 21 -15.65 0.70 6.56
C GLY A 21 -16.40 1.21 5.32
N ASP A 22 -16.60 2.53 5.23
CA ASP A 22 -17.21 3.20 4.08
C ASP A 22 -16.22 3.45 2.93
N GLY A 23 -14.95 3.03 3.10
CA GLY A 23 -13.89 3.23 2.13
C GLY A 23 -13.24 4.61 2.15
N SER A 24 -13.64 5.50 3.06
CA SER A 24 -13.03 6.81 3.26
C SER A 24 -11.71 6.71 4.04
N GLN A 25 -10.78 7.63 3.80
CA GLN A 25 -9.55 7.74 4.57
C GLN A 25 -9.88 8.04 6.05
N THR A 26 -9.19 7.34 6.96
CA THR A 26 -9.25 7.62 8.40
C THR A 26 -8.53 8.92 8.75
N SER A 27 -8.96 9.61 9.81
CA SER A 27 -8.39 10.91 10.22
C SER A 27 -6.91 10.85 10.61
N TYR A 28 -6.43 9.69 11.04
CA TYR A 28 -5.04 9.46 11.44
C TYR A 28 -4.16 8.91 10.32
N SER A 29 -4.72 8.52 9.16
CA SER A 29 -3.91 8.04 8.04
C SER A 29 -3.23 9.23 7.37
N GLU A 30 -1.91 9.15 7.20
CA GLU A 30 -1.16 10.18 6.50
C GLU A 30 -1.26 10.04 4.98
N SER A 31 -1.01 11.15 4.27
CA SER A 31 -0.90 11.19 2.80
C SER A 31 0.56 11.21 2.40
N CYS A 32 0.93 10.50 1.33
CA CYS A 32 2.23 10.65 0.66
C CYS A 32 2.28 9.97 -0.71
N ALA A 33 3.28 10.35 -1.51
CA ALA A 33 3.54 9.75 -2.82
C ALA A 33 4.06 8.31 -2.72
N SER A 34 4.61 7.93 -1.55
CA SER A 34 5.16 6.60 -1.29
C SER A 34 4.11 5.55 -0.92
N MET A 35 2.85 5.96 -0.70
CA MET A 35 1.77 5.04 -0.35
C MET A 35 1.46 4.08 -1.50
N LEU A 36 1.55 2.77 -1.27
CA LEU A 36 1.29 1.78 -2.32
C LEU A 36 -0.18 1.37 -2.37
N ALA A 37 -0.78 1.11 -1.22
CA ALA A 37 -2.18 0.71 -1.11
C ALA A 37 -2.74 1.08 0.27
N VAL A 38 -4.03 0.83 0.45
CA VAL A 38 -4.71 0.94 1.75
C VAL A 38 -5.44 -0.34 2.10
N THR A 39 -5.76 -0.50 3.37
CA THR A 39 -6.72 -1.52 3.79
C THR A 39 -7.56 -1.00 4.95
N LEU A 40 -8.58 -1.78 5.31
CA LEU A 40 -9.48 -1.49 6.41
C LEU A 40 -8.70 -1.38 7.73
N SER A 41 -9.18 -0.50 8.59
CA SER A 41 -8.67 -0.24 9.92
C SER A 41 -9.83 0.06 10.85
N GLY A 42 -9.66 -0.18 12.15
CA GLY A 42 -10.65 0.21 13.16
C GLY A 42 -10.83 1.72 13.26
N SER A 43 -12.02 2.19 13.65
CA SER A 43 -12.25 3.62 13.92
C SER A 43 -11.67 4.05 15.27
N SER A 44 -11.08 5.25 15.35
CA SER A 44 -10.46 5.78 16.58
C SER A 44 -11.40 6.62 17.45
N ILE A 45 -12.66 6.88 17.05
CA ILE A 45 -13.55 7.79 17.78
C ILE A 45 -14.99 7.29 17.65
N ASN A 46 -15.74 7.34 18.77
CA ASN A 46 -17.20 7.34 19.01
C ASN A 46 -18.15 7.38 17.78
N ASP A 47 -17.94 6.50 16.83
CA ASP A 47 -18.67 6.42 15.58
C ASP A 47 -19.10 4.97 15.42
N SER A 48 -20.23 4.65 16.04
CA SER A 48 -20.86 3.32 16.07
C SER A 48 -21.20 2.79 14.66
N SER A 49 -20.99 3.60 13.61
CA SER A 49 -21.22 3.25 12.22
C SER A 49 -20.00 2.64 11.52
N LYS A 50 -18.84 2.53 12.20
CA LYS A 50 -17.58 2.06 11.62
C LYS A 50 -17.12 0.74 12.25
N TYR A 51 -16.63 -0.18 11.41
CA TYR A 51 -16.10 -1.47 11.87
C TYR A 51 -14.97 -1.29 12.88
N GLU A 52 -15.02 -2.07 13.96
CA GLU A 52 -13.94 -2.19 14.94
C GLU A 52 -13.16 -3.48 14.66
N PHE A 53 -11.84 -3.47 14.80
CA PHE A 53 -11.04 -4.68 14.62
C PHE A 53 -10.85 -5.37 15.95
N VAL A 54 -11.34 -6.61 15.99
CA VAL A 54 -11.22 -7.51 17.12
C VAL A 54 -9.97 -8.36 16.93
N THR A 55 -9.07 -8.36 17.91
CA THR A 55 -7.84 -9.16 17.89
C THR A 55 -7.43 -9.54 19.31
N THR A 56 -6.44 -10.42 19.42
CA THR A 56 -5.82 -10.79 20.70
C THR A 56 -5.06 -9.60 21.31
N ASP A 57 -5.06 -9.53 22.63
CA ASP A 57 -4.33 -8.56 23.44
C ASP A 57 -3.47 -9.28 24.49
N MET A 58 -2.68 -8.50 25.24
CA MET A 58 -1.83 -9.00 26.33
C MET A 58 -2.66 -9.74 27.40
N ASP A 59 -1.99 -10.54 28.24
CA ASP A 59 -2.61 -11.26 29.36
C ASP A 59 -3.80 -12.16 28.95
N ASN A 60 -3.70 -12.79 27.77
CA ASN A 60 -4.75 -13.61 27.14
C ASN A 60 -6.09 -12.89 27.00
N GLN A 61 -6.05 -11.57 26.79
CA GLN A 61 -7.25 -10.78 26.59
C GLN A 61 -7.58 -10.62 25.10
N CYS A 62 -8.75 -10.06 24.84
CA CYS A 62 -9.21 -9.68 23.52
C CYS A 62 -9.43 -8.16 23.51
N ILE A 63 -8.88 -7.47 22.51
CA ILE A 63 -9.19 -6.08 22.26
C ILE A 63 -10.19 -6.01 21.11
N GLU A 64 -11.31 -5.33 21.34
CA GLU A 64 -12.37 -5.21 20.33
C GLU A 64 -12.20 -3.96 19.46
N LYS A 65 -11.35 -3.01 19.88
CA LYS A 65 -11.19 -1.68 19.26
C LYS A 65 -9.76 -1.42 18.79
N PHE A 66 -9.12 -2.42 18.19
CA PHE A 66 -7.80 -2.19 17.60
C PHE A 66 -7.93 -1.26 16.38
N SER A 67 -7.13 -0.19 16.33
CA SER A 67 -7.25 0.86 15.32
C SER A 67 -5.88 1.45 14.98
N GLY A 68 -5.86 2.41 14.06
CA GLY A 68 -4.63 3.05 13.59
C GLY A 68 -4.08 2.37 12.34
N THR A 69 -3.15 3.06 11.66
CA THR A 69 -2.44 2.55 10.49
C THR A 69 -1.71 1.23 10.78
N SER A 70 -1.30 1.00 12.03
CA SER A 70 -0.74 -0.28 12.50
C SER A 70 -1.70 -1.48 12.32
N SER A 71 -3.01 -1.27 12.51
CA SER A 71 -4.01 -2.30 12.29
C SER A 71 -4.18 -2.62 10.80
N ALA A 72 -4.17 -1.58 9.95
CA ALA A 72 -4.17 -1.74 8.50
C ALA A 72 -2.93 -2.51 8.00
N ALA A 73 -1.74 -2.14 8.47
CA ALA A 73 -0.51 -2.84 8.12
C ALA A 73 -0.57 -4.34 8.49
N SER A 74 -1.18 -4.69 9.63
CA SER A 74 -1.36 -6.08 10.06
C SER A 74 -2.28 -6.86 9.12
N VAL A 75 -3.41 -6.27 8.70
CA VAL A 75 -4.31 -6.90 7.71
C VAL A 75 -3.63 -7.08 6.36
N ALA A 76 -2.93 -6.06 5.87
CA ALA A 76 -2.18 -6.17 4.62
C ALA A 76 -1.13 -7.27 4.68
N THR A 77 -0.45 -7.42 5.83
CA THR A 77 0.53 -8.50 6.06
C THR A 77 -0.13 -9.88 5.96
N GLY A 78 -1.31 -10.08 6.57
CA GLY A 78 -2.05 -11.34 6.46
C GLY A 78 -2.47 -11.65 5.01
N VAL A 79 -2.94 -10.66 4.28
CA VAL A 79 -3.32 -10.82 2.85
C VAL A 79 -2.09 -11.15 1.99
N ILE A 80 -0.96 -10.49 2.22
CA ILE A 80 0.31 -10.80 1.54
C ILE A 80 0.79 -12.21 1.89
N ALA A 81 0.60 -12.67 3.13
CA ALA A 81 0.96 -14.04 3.51
C ALA A 81 0.15 -15.08 2.73
N LEU A 82 -1.16 -14.87 2.52
CA LEU A 82 -1.99 -15.73 1.67
C LEU A 82 -1.51 -15.73 0.21
N MET A 83 -1.11 -14.57 -0.30
CA MET A 83 -0.55 -14.45 -1.65
C MET A 83 0.78 -15.20 -1.79
N LEU A 84 1.68 -15.08 -0.81
CA LEU A 84 2.94 -15.82 -0.80
C LEU A 84 2.72 -17.33 -0.60
N GLN A 85 1.64 -17.72 0.07
CA GLN A 85 1.25 -19.12 0.18
C GLN A 85 0.81 -19.70 -1.17
N SER A 86 0.10 -18.92 -2.00
CA SER A 86 -0.31 -19.39 -3.34
C SER A 86 0.86 -19.44 -4.33
N ASN A 87 1.84 -18.57 -4.18
CA ASN A 87 3.06 -18.60 -4.99
C ASN A 87 4.30 -18.21 -4.15
N PRO A 88 5.07 -19.19 -3.63
CA PRO A 88 6.25 -18.92 -2.81
C PRO A 88 7.48 -18.47 -3.61
N LEU A 89 7.40 -18.43 -4.95
CA LEU A 89 8.51 -18.00 -5.82
C LEU A 89 8.50 -16.50 -6.09
N LEU A 90 7.47 -15.77 -5.63
CA LEU A 90 7.37 -14.32 -5.80
C LEU A 90 8.54 -13.61 -5.13
N THR A 91 9.17 -12.70 -5.87
CA THR A 91 10.17 -11.78 -5.31
C THR A 91 9.49 -10.65 -4.55
N TRP A 92 10.24 -9.92 -3.72
CA TRP A 92 9.72 -8.73 -3.03
C TRP A 92 9.15 -7.67 -3.97
N ARG A 93 9.68 -7.58 -5.21
CA ARG A 93 9.15 -6.69 -6.24
C ARG A 93 7.86 -7.22 -6.84
N ASP A 94 7.77 -8.53 -7.10
CA ASP A 94 6.53 -9.12 -7.60
C ASP A 94 5.36 -8.83 -6.68
N VAL A 95 5.56 -8.90 -5.36
CA VAL A 95 4.57 -8.51 -4.35
C VAL A 95 4.09 -7.07 -4.57
N GLN A 96 5.01 -6.12 -4.75
CA GLN A 96 4.66 -4.72 -4.99
C GLN A 96 3.92 -4.52 -6.32
N TYR A 97 4.35 -5.20 -7.39
CA TYR A 97 3.68 -5.14 -8.70
C TYR A 97 2.26 -5.70 -8.62
N LEU A 98 2.08 -6.85 -7.97
CA LEU A 98 0.78 -7.48 -7.79
C LEU A 98 -0.18 -6.53 -7.04
N ILE A 99 0.28 -5.88 -5.97
CA ILE A 99 -0.51 -4.87 -5.25
C ILE A 99 -0.96 -3.74 -6.19
N VAL A 100 -0.06 -3.21 -7.02
CA VAL A 100 -0.40 -2.14 -8.00
C VAL A 100 -1.40 -2.63 -9.06
N GLU A 101 -1.26 -3.87 -9.50
CA GLU A 101 -2.08 -4.44 -10.56
C GLU A 101 -3.50 -4.78 -10.09
N THR A 102 -3.66 -5.19 -8.83
CA THR A 102 -4.92 -5.73 -8.30
C THR A 102 -5.66 -4.82 -7.33
N SER A 103 -5.06 -3.71 -6.88
CA SER A 103 -5.74 -2.76 -5.98
C SER A 103 -6.99 -2.16 -6.61
N ILE A 104 -8.03 -1.98 -5.78
CA ILE A 104 -9.34 -1.46 -6.20
C ILE A 104 -9.52 -0.03 -5.70
N ILE A 105 -10.00 0.86 -6.57
CA ILE A 105 -10.31 2.24 -6.19
C ILE A 105 -11.33 2.24 -5.05
N THR A 106 -11.01 2.96 -3.97
CA THR A 106 -11.91 3.25 -2.86
C THR A 106 -12.21 4.74 -2.83
N ASN A 107 -13.40 5.12 -2.35
CA ASN A 107 -13.86 6.50 -2.36
C ASN A 107 -13.63 7.20 -3.74
N PRO A 108 -14.26 6.69 -4.82
CA PRO A 108 -13.95 7.11 -6.20
C PRO A 108 -14.28 8.57 -6.49
N THR A 109 -15.08 9.23 -5.65
CA THR A 109 -15.44 10.64 -5.77
C THR A 109 -14.36 11.57 -5.21
N ASN A 110 -13.32 11.05 -4.55
CA ASN A 110 -12.23 11.87 -4.03
C ASN A 110 -11.44 12.53 -5.18
N PRO A 111 -11.25 13.87 -5.17
CA PRO A 111 -10.63 14.58 -6.28
C PRO A 111 -9.12 14.34 -6.43
N GLY A 112 -8.48 13.66 -5.47
CA GLY A 112 -7.05 13.34 -5.51
C GLY A 112 -6.68 12.19 -6.46
N TRP A 113 -7.67 11.49 -7.03
CA TRP A 113 -7.42 10.43 -8.01
C TRP A 113 -6.90 10.99 -9.33
N THR A 114 -5.73 10.51 -9.74
CA THR A 114 -5.09 10.87 -11.01
C THR A 114 -4.69 9.61 -11.76
N ARG A 115 -4.74 9.64 -13.11
CA ARG A 115 -4.22 8.55 -13.94
C ARG A 115 -2.76 8.83 -14.29
N ASN A 116 -1.91 7.83 -14.06
CA ASN A 116 -0.52 7.87 -14.50
C ASN A 116 -0.37 7.53 -16.00
N GLY A 117 0.85 7.59 -16.51
CA GLY A 117 1.14 7.36 -17.94
C GLY A 117 0.83 5.96 -18.47
N VAL A 118 0.61 4.97 -17.59
CA VAL A 118 0.18 3.61 -17.96
C VAL A 118 -1.31 3.37 -17.70
N GLY A 119 -2.06 4.44 -17.40
CA GLY A 119 -3.51 4.41 -17.22
C GLY A 119 -3.97 3.87 -15.86
N LYS A 120 -3.07 3.61 -14.91
CA LYS A 120 -3.42 3.20 -13.54
C LYS A 120 -3.77 4.42 -12.69
N TRP A 121 -4.75 4.25 -11.81
CA TRP A 121 -5.18 5.29 -10.89
C TRP A 121 -4.27 5.33 -9.66
N PHE A 122 -3.95 6.54 -9.21
CA PHE A 122 -3.19 6.78 -8.00
C PHE A 122 -3.76 7.98 -7.25
N ASN A 123 -3.76 7.89 -5.92
CA ASN A 123 -4.13 8.97 -5.03
C ASN A 123 -3.19 8.96 -3.81
N PRO A 124 -2.53 10.07 -3.44
CA PRO A 124 -1.64 10.12 -2.27
C PRO A 124 -2.26 9.68 -0.93
N LEU A 125 -3.60 9.68 -0.84
CA LEU A 125 -4.36 9.22 0.34
C LEU A 125 -4.68 7.72 0.32
N TYR A 126 -4.66 7.10 -0.87
CA TYR A 126 -5.13 5.72 -1.06
C TYR A 126 -4.12 4.81 -1.79
N GLY A 127 -2.97 5.34 -2.20
CA GLY A 127 -2.06 4.69 -3.13
C GLY A 127 -2.75 4.32 -4.44
N PHE A 128 -2.60 3.08 -4.88
CA PHE A 128 -3.32 2.51 -6.02
C PHE A 128 -4.75 2.03 -5.68
N GLY A 129 -5.14 2.06 -4.40
CA GLY A 129 -6.45 1.63 -3.95
C GLY A 129 -6.39 0.70 -2.75
N LYS A 130 -7.56 0.15 -2.38
CA LYS A 130 -7.65 -0.87 -1.35
C LYS A 130 -7.17 -2.22 -1.86
N LEU A 131 -6.50 -2.99 -1.00
CA LEU A 131 -6.15 -4.37 -1.30
C LEU A 131 -7.39 -5.23 -1.51
N ASP A 132 -7.36 -6.06 -2.54
CA ASP A 132 -8.33 -7.12 -2.78
C ASP A 132 -7.63 -8.47 -2.61
N ALA A 133 -7.90 -9.16 -1.51
CA ALA A 133 -7.27 -10.43 -1.19
C ALA A 133 -7.53 -11.51 -2.25
N PHE A 134 -8.75 -11.59 -2.78
CA PHE A 134 -9.10 -12.61 -3.76
C PHE A 134 -8.32 -12.41 -5.06
N THR A 135 -8.43 -11.21 -5.63
CA THR A 135 -7.77 -10.88 -6.90
C THR A 135 -6.24 -10.93 -6.76
N LEU A 136 -5.70 -10.52 -5.61
CA LEU A 136 -4.27 -10.59 -5.34
C LEU A 136 -3.75 -12.04 -5.31
N VAL A 137 -4.44 -12.93 -4.59
CA VAL A 137 -4.05 -14.36 -4.49
C VAL A 137 -4.22 -15.09 -5.82
N ASP A 138 -5.33 -14.85 -6.53
CA ASP A 138 -5.61 -15.44 -7.85
C ASP A 138 -4.56 -15.00 -8.89
N ARG A 139 -4.21 -13.71 -8.89
CA ARG A 139 -3.22 -13.17 -9.83
C ARG A 139 -1.81 -13.68 -9.51
N ALA A 140 -1.48 -13.83 -8.24
CA ALA A 140 -0.19 -14.37 -7.79
C ALA A 140 0.05 -15.80 -8.28
N TYR A 141 -0.99 -16.65 -8.28
CA TYR A 141 -0.87 -18.04 -8.73
C TYR A 141 -0.41 -18.16 -10.20
N HIS A 142 -0.78 -17.21 -11.05
CA HIS A 142 -0.43 -17.17 -12.47
C HIS A 142 0.67 -16.14 -12.80
N TRP A 143 1.36 -15.61 -11.78
CA TRP A 143 2.27 -14.48 -11.97
C TRP A 143 3.61 -14.91 -12.59
N GLU A 144 4.06 -14.16 -13.57
CA GLU A 144 5.40 -14.27 -14.14
C GLU A 144 6.34 -13.25 -13.49
N THR A 145 7.44 -13.74 -12.91
CA THR A 145 8.41 -12.90 -12.18
C THR A 145 8.96 -11.78 -13.05
N VAL A 146 8.96 -10.56 -12.50
CA VAL A 146 9.51 -9.39 -13.18
C VAL A 146 11.03 -9.51 -13.39
N LYS A 147 11.54 -8.86 -14.43
CA LYS A 147 12.98 -8.77 -14.70
C LYS A 147 13.73 -8.14 -13.51
N ASN A 148 15.03 -8.47 -13.40
CA ASN A 148 15.93 -7.90 -12.39
C ASN A 148 15.84 -6.36 -12.31
N GLN A 149 15.86 -5.85 -11.09
CA GLN A 149 15.82 -4.41 -10.82
C GLN A 149 17.05 -3.74 -11.42
N LYS A 150 16.84 -2.63 -12.14
CA LYS A 150 17.92 -1.76 -12.61
C LYS A 150 17.83 -0.42 -11.90
N LYS A 151 18.97 0.15 -11.52
CA LYS A 151 19.04 1.50 -10.93
C LYS A 151 19.74 2.43 -11.89
N CYS A 152 19.02 3.44 -12.35
CA CYS A 152 19.59 4.52 -13.14
C CYS A 152 19.75 5.76 -12.26
N ARG A 153 20.95 6.34 -12.21
CA ARG A 153 21.20 7.59 -11.48
C ARG A 153 21.42 8.71 -12.48
N ALA A 154 20.59 9.75 -12.40
CA ALA A 154 20.81 11.00 -13.11
C ALA A 154 21.55 11.97 -12.16
N GLN A 155 22.64 12.56 -12.63
CA GLN A 155 23.35 13.61 -11.91
C GLN A 155 23.17 14.93 -12.66
N THR A 156 22.78 15.98 -11.96
CA THR A 156 22.87 17.35 -12.48
C THR A 156 24.32 17.81 -12.35
N ARG A 157 25.06 17.90 -13.46
CA ARG A 157 26.32 18.66 -13.46
C ARG A 157 25.98 20.14 -13.54
N ASN A 158 26.70 20.98 -12.79
CA ASN A 158 26.66 22.44 -12.96
C ASN A 158 27.11 22.78 -14.39
N GLY A 159 26.16 23.01 -15.28
CA GLY A 159 26.34 23.22 -16.72
C GLY A 159 24.99 23.11 -17.45
N PRO A 160 24.88 23.55 -18.72
CA PRO A 160 23.61 23.56 -19.44
C PRO A 160 23.00 22.15 -19.45
N TRP A 161 21.70 22.08 -19.15
CA TRP A 161 20.89 20.90 -18.88
C TRP A 161 21.20 19.66 -19.74
N HIS A 162 22.18 18.86 -19.30
CA HIS A 162 22.44 17.54 -19.86
C HIS A 162 22.20 16.50 -18.77
N MET A 163 21.13 15.71 -18.94
CA MET A 163 20.80 14.60 -18.05
C MET A 163 21.59 13.37 -18.49
N PHE A 164 22.57 12.96 -17.69
CA PHE A 164 23.36 11.76 -17.95
C PHE A 164 22.75 10.58 -17.17
N PHE A 165 22.48 9.47 -17.85
CA PHE A 165 21.95 8.25 -17.25
C PHE A 165 23.08 7.22 -17.10
N GLN A 166 23.39 6.81 -15.86
CA GLN A 166 24.33 5.73 -15.58
C GLN A 166 23.57 4.53 -15.01
N PHE A 167 23.67 3.38 -15.69
CA PHE A 167 23.14 2.10 -15.23
C PHE A 167 24.22 1.36 -14.44
N ASN A 168 23.90 0.92 -13.23
CA ASN A 168 24.68 -0.07 -12.48
C ASN A 168 24.01 -1.44 -12.61
#